data_AF-A0A2G6M0J7-F1
#
_entry.id   AF-A0A2G6M0J7-F1
#
_cell.length_a   1.000
_cell.length_b   1.000
_cell.length_c   1.000
_cell.angle_alpha   90.00
_cell.angle_beta   90.00
_cell.angle_gamma   90.00
#
_symmetry.space_group_name_H-M   'P 1'
#
loop_
_entity.id
_entity.type
_entity.pdbx_description
1 polymer ?
#
loop_
_entity_poly.entity_id
_entity_poly.type
_entity_poly.pdbx_seq_one_letter_code
_entity_poly.pdbx_strand_id
1 'polypeptide(L)'
;MLKKEILETLRQTAIILCFALAVPIMYMVNEVTLSENRPVSTYVSFATTYLFVLLTLGLSWNMFAQEDREGGMEYLRSLPISKVRLLSIKVLPRMAALLLAIVLLTMGNINHIKYLLTSTVTGLILAVLLVSGFMMGISERKNPVLALMLVLPVFHFAVSGQLAALKMARVLPSIPGLSFIQLARLTDIVVLLIPAVLPVALLFPLYGKWQSCSGRELSQRMLKRLIAPALLLAGIALYGFS
;
A
#
# COMPACT_ATOMS: atom_id res chain seq x y z
N MET A 1 17.73 17.08 -8.67
CA MET A 1 16.66 16.05 -8.67
C MET A 1 16.26 15.63 -7.25
N LEU A 2 17.17 15.05 -6.46
CA LEU A 2 16.85 14.53 -5.12
C LEU A 2 16.27 15.58 -4.13
N LYS A 3 16.82 16.80 -4.10
CA LYS A 3 16.26 17.91 -3.29
C LYS A 3 14.82 18.27 -3.70
N LYS A 4 14.52 18.29 -5.00
CA LYS A 4 13.17 18.57 -5.54
C LYS A 4 12.20 17.47 -5.09
N GLU A 5 12.59 16.20 -5.23
CA GLU A 5 11.81 15.04 -4.79
C GLU A 5 11.54 15.04 -3.29
N ILE A 6 12.55 15.34 -2.47
CA ILE A 6 12.37 15.44 -1.02
C ILE A 6 11.39 16.57 -0.68
N LEU A 7 11.54 17.75 -1.29
CA LEU A 7 10.66 18.89 -1.02
C LEU A 7 9.21 18.59 -1.43
N GLU A 8 9.02 17.98 -2.59
CA GLU A 8 7.69 17.60 -3.06
C GLU A 8 7.09 16.49 -2.21
N THR A 9 7.89 15.48 -1.85
CA THR A 9 7.44 14.41 -0.96
C THR A 9 7.08 14.98 0.40
N LEU A 10 7.86 15.91 0.97
CA LEU A 10 7.52 16.60 2.21
C LEU A 10 6.23 17.39 2.09
N ARG A 11 6.01 18.11 0.98
CA ARG A 11 4.76 18.83 0.74
C ARG A 11 3.55 17.88 0.67
N GLN A 12 3.67 16.78 -0.07
CA GLN A 12 2.64 15.75 -0.16
C GLN A 12 2.40 15.10 1.22
N THR A 13 3.47 14.82 1.97
CA THR A 13 3.41 14.24 3.31
C THR A 13 2.79 15.20 4.32
N ALA A 14 3.07 16.50 4.24
CA ALA A 14 2.49 17.50 5.12
C ALA A 14 0.96 17.55 4.96
N ILE A 15 0.45 17.53 3.72
CA ILE A 15 -0.99 17.43 3.44
C ILE A 15 -1.57 16.18 4.10
N ILE A 16 -0.85 15.06 3.99
CA ILE A 16 -1.25 13.77 4.57
C ILE A 16 -1.23 13.80 6.11
N LEU A 17 -0.24 14.44 6.72
CA LEU A 17 -0.17 14.64 8.16
C LEU A 17 -1.33 15.51 8.65
N CYS A 18 -1.78 16.50 7.87
CA CYS A 18 -3.00 17.24 8.19
C CYS A 18 -4.23 16.33 8.22
N PHE A 19 -4.34 15.34 7.32
CA PHE A 19 -5.40 14.33 7.39
C PHE A 19 -5.23 13.39 8.58
N ALA A 20 -4.00 13.09 9.01
CA ALA A 20 -3.73 12.30 10.21
C ALA A 20 -4.24 13.00 11.48
N LEU A 21 -4.26 14.34 11.52
CA LEU A 21 -4.88 15.11 12.60
C LEU A 21 -6.40 14.96 12.67
N ALA A 22 -7.07 14.45 11.62
CA ALA A 22 -8.49 14.17 11.70
C ALA A 22 -8.80 13.07 12.73
N VAL A 23 -7.87 12.17 13.01
CA VAL A 23 -8.05 11.05 13.96
C VAL A 23 -8.28 11.54 15.40
N PRO A 24 -7.39 12.36 16.01
CA PRO A 24 -7.63 12.90 17.34
C PRO A 24 -8.85 13.84 17.37
N ILE A 25 -9.14 14.57 16.30
CA ILE A 25 -10.34 15.43 16.22
C ILE A 25 -11.61 14.57 16.26
N MET A 26 -11.67 13.48 15.49
CA MET A 26 -12.81 12.54 15.50
C MET A 26 -13.00 11.91 16.88
N TYR A 27 -11.91 11.59 17.58
CA TYR A 27 -11.97 11.11 18.96
C TYR A 27 -12.57 12.15 19.90
N MET A 28 -12.07 13.40 19.88
CA MET A 28 -12.61 14.48 20.71
C MET A 28 -14.09 14.75 20.43
N VAL A 29 -14.49 14.75 19.15
CA VAL A 29 -15.91 14.92 18.78
C VAL A 29 -16.75 13.77 19.32
N ASN A 30 -16.27 12.53 19.24
CA ASN A 30 -16.99 11.39 19.79
C ASN A 30 -17.11 11.47 21.32
N GLU A 31 -16.04 11.81 22.03
CA GLU A 31 -16.04 11.98 23.49
C GLU A 31 -17.04 13.05 23.96
N VAL A 32 -17.20 14.13 23.18
CA VAL A 32 -18.12 15.24 23.49
C VAL A 32 -19.57 14.95 23.07
N THR A 33 -19.79 14.23 21.96
CA THR A 33 -21.10 14.16 21.29
C THR A 33 -21.79 12.81 21.43
N LEU A 34 -21.04 11.72 21.57
CA LEU A 34 -21.56 10.36 21.54
C LEU A 34 -21.32 9.69 22.90
N SER A 35 -22.38 9.13 23.48
CA SER A 35 -22.30 8.36 24.73
C SER A 35 -21.53 7.04 24.60
N GLU A 36 -21.15 6.65 23.38
CA GLU A 36 -20.26 5.52 23.12
C GLU A 36 -18.81 5.89 23.45
N ASN A 37 -18.36 5.55 24.66
CA ASN A 37 -16.97 5.62 25.10
C ASN A 37 -16.10 4.54 24.43
N ARG A 38 -15.99 4.59 23.10
CA ARG A 38 -15.02 3.75 22.39
C ARG A 38 -13.61 4.20 22.77
N PRO A 39 -12.69 3.26 23.07
CA PRO A 39 -11.34 3.63 23.46
C PRO A 39 -10.60 4.28 22.29
N VAL A 40 -9.67 5.19 22.61
CA VAL A 40 -8.75 5.83 21.64
C VAL A 40 -8.10 4.81 20.70
N SER A 41 -7.80 3.62 21.22
CA SER A 41 -7.20 2.53 20.45
C SER A 41 -8.05 2.09 19.25
N THR A 42 -9.38 2.18 19.32
CA THR A 42 -10.27 1.85 18.19
C THR A 42 -10.10 2.85 17.04
N TYR A 43 -10.01 4.14 17.36
CA TYR A 43 -9.79 5.21 16.38
C TYR A 43 -8.40 5.13 15.75
N VAL A 44 -7.38 4.89 16.57
CA VAL A 44 -6.00 4.70 16.09
C VAL A 44 -5.92 3.45 15.21
N SER A 45 -6.54 2.33 15.62
CA SER A 45 -6.59 1.12 14.81
C SER A 45 -7.24 1.40 13.45
N PHE A 46 -8.42 2.03 13.43
CA PHE A 46 -9.11 2.36 12.19
C PHE A 46 -8.27 3.26 11.27
N ALA A 47 -7.63 4.28 11.83
CA ALA A 47 -6.72 5.15 11.10
C ALA A 47 -5.52 4.38 10.52
N THR A 48 -4.88 3.53 11.33
CA THR A 48 -3.73 2.75 10.86
C THR A 48 -4.11 1.71 9.80
N THR A 49 -5.33 1.18 9.82
CA THR A 49 -5.78 0.18 8.84
C THR A 49 -6.26 0.80 7.53
N TYR A 50 -7.12 1.83 7.58
CA TYR A 50 -7.80 2.34 6.39
C TYR A 50 -7.23 3.66 5.91
N LEU A 51 -7.08 4.64 6.81
CA LEU A 51 -6.53 5.95 6.46
C LEU A 51 -5.12 5.75 5.90
N PHE A 52 -4.31 4.90 6.51
CA PHE A 52 -2.94 4.67 6.07
C PHE A 52 -2.82 4.06 4.66
N VAL A 53 -3.72 3.13 4.30
CA VAL A 53 -3.80 2.58 2.94
C VAL A 53 -4.21 3.66 1.95
N LEU A 54 -5.23 4.47 2.27
CA LEU A 54 -5.67 5.57 1.42
C LEU A 54 -4.58 6.64 1.21
N LEU A 55 -3.85 6.97 2.27
CA LEU A 55 -2.72 7.90 2.22
C LEU A 55 -1.60 7.38 1.33
N THR A 56 -1.30 6.07 1.45
CA THR A 56 -0.29 5.42 0.61
C THR A 56 -0.71 5.40 -0.85
N LEU A 57 -1.98 5.12 -1.14
CA LEU A 57 -2.54 5.22 -2.49
C LEU A 57 -2.45 6.65 -3.04
N GLY A 58 -2.72 7.66 -2.21
CA GLY A 58 -2.58 9.06 -2.57
C GLY A 58 -1.13 9.44 -2.92
N LEU A 59 -0.15 9.01 -2.13
CA LEU A 59 1.28 9.23 -2.40
C LEU A 59 1.75 8.49 -3.65
N SER A 60 1.30 7.24 -3.81
CA SER A 60 1.71 6.39 -4.91
C SER A 60 1.13 6.91 -6.23
N TRP A 61 -0.11 7.39 -6.22
CA TRP A 61 -0.76 8.02 -7.38
C TRP A 61 -0.10 9.35 -7.77
N ASN A 62 0.32 10.15 -6.80
CA ASN A 62 0.94 11.46 -7.06
C ASN A 62 2.45 11.39 -7.28
N MET A 63 3.03 10.20 -7.41
CA MET A 63 4.48 10.00 -7.50
C MET A 63 5.14 10.65 -8.72
N PHE A 64 4.43 10.67 -9.85
CA PHE A 64 4.86 11.27 -11.12
C PHE A 64 3.92 12.39 -11.59
N ALA A 65 3.13 12.95 -10.67
CA ALA A 65 2.12 13.94 -11.02
C ALA A 65 2.71 15.22 -11.62
N GLN A 66 3.89 15.63 -11.13
CA GLN A 66 4.57 16.81 -11.61
C GLN A 66 5.15 16.57 -13.00
N GLU A 67 5.78 15.43 -13.25
CA GLU A 67 6.37 15.11 -14.56
C GLU A 67 5.31 14.90 -15.65
N ASP A 68 4.16 14.35 -15.29
CA ASP A 68 3.00 14.31 -16.19
C ASP A 68 2.51 15.72 -16.59
N ARG A 69 2.53 16.68 -15.65
CA ARG A 69 2.08 18.06 -15.90
C ARG A 69 3.09 18.85 -16.72
N GLU A 70 4.37 18.63 -16.48
CA GLU A 70 5.49 19.34 -17.14
C GLU A 70 5.91 18.66 -18.46
N GLY A 71 5.29 17.54 -18.84
CA GLY A 71 5.75 16.72 -19.97
C GLY A 71 7.14 16.10 -19.76
N GLY A 72 7.65 16.11 -18.54
CA GLY A 72 9.01 15.68 -18.18
C GLY A 72 9.21 14.16 -18.20
N MET A 73 8.19 13.39 -18.59
CA MET A 73 8.25 11.93 -18.57
C MET A 73 9.13 11.35 -19.69
N GLU A 74 9.22 12.05 -20.83
CA GLU A 74 10.18 11.71 -21.90
C GLU A 74 11.60 12.04 -21.48
N TYR A 75 11.80 13.19 -20.83
CA TYR A 75 13.09 13.60 -20.26
C TYR A 75 13.60 12.60 -19.22
N LEU A 76 12.72 12.13 -18.33
CA LEU A 76 13.02 11.08 -17.35
C LEU A 76 13.54 9.79 -17.98
N ARG A 77 13.04 9.43 -19.17
CA ARG A 77 13.47 8.22 -19.90
C ARG A 77 14.82 8.40 -20.58
N SER A 78 15.15 9.61 -21.04
CA SER A 78 16.44 9.92 -21.67
C SER A 78 17.59 10.08 -20.69
N LEU A 79 17.31 10.28 -19.40
CA LEU A 79 18.35 10.43 -18.39
C LEU A 79 19.16 9.13 -18.22
N PRO A 80 20.50 9.21 -18.11
CA PRO A 80 21.37 8.06 -17.85
C PRO A 80 21.33 7.65 -16.36
N ILE A 81 20.14 7.56 -15.80
CA ILE A 81 19.91 7.14 -14.42
C ILE A 81 19.58 5.64 -14.43
N SER A 82 20.23 4.88 -13.54
CA SER A 82 19.90 3.46 -13.40
C SER A 82 18.47 3.29 -12.90
N LYS A 83 17.79 2.26 -13.41
CA LYS A 83 16.41 1.91 -13.08
C LYS A 83 16.19 1.78 -11.57
N VAL A 84 17.07 1.03 -10.90
CA VAL A 84 17.03 0.88 -9.43
C VAL A 84 17.18 2.22 -8.72
N ARG A 85 18.05 3.11 -9.22
CA ARG A 85 18.24 4.44 -8.62
C ARG A 85 16.99 5.30 -8.77
N LEU A 86 16.29 5.24 -9.91
CA LEU A 86 15.04 5.97 -10.09
C LEU A 86 13.94 5.46 -9.14
N LEU A 87 13.78 4.14 -9.04
CA LEU A 87 12.88 3.51 -8.07
C LEU A 87 13.17 3.99 -6.65
N SER A 88 14.44 3.90 -6.21
CA SER A 88 14.85 4.30 -4.86
C SER A 88 14.62 5.78 -4.60
N ILE A 89 14.92 6.67 -5.55
CA ILE A 89 14.71 8.12 -5.41
C ILE A 89 13.22 8.46 -5.24
N LYS A 90 12.32 7.74 -5.91
CA LYS A 90 10.88 7.98 -5.83
C LYS A 90 10.22 7.29 -4.64
N VAL A 91 10.60 6.05 -4.35
CA VAL A 91 9.94 5.20 -3.34
C VAL A 91 10.47 5.46 -1.93
N LEU A 92 11.79 5.59 -1.73
CA LEU A 92 12.36 5.69 -0.38
C LEU A 92 11.91 6.95 0.39
N PRO A 93 11.88 8.16 -0.19
CA PRO A 93 11.42 9.34 0.55
C PRO A 93 9.97 9.20 1.00
N ARG A 94 9.12 8.58 0.17
CA ARG A 94 7.70 8.34 0.48
C ARG A 94 7.54 7.27 1.55
N MET A 95 8.36 6.22 1.52
CA MET A 95 8.42 5.22 2.58
C MET A 95 8.84 5.85 3.91
N ALA A 96 9.88 6.68 3.92
CA ALA A 96 10.34 7.37 5.12
C ALA A 96 9.25 8.31 5.68
N ALA A 97 8.56 9.04 4.81
CA ALA A 97 7.42 9.88 5.17
C ALA A 97 6.27 9.10 5.81
N LEU A 98 5.90 7.96 5.23
CA LEU A 98 4.88 7.07 5.78
C LEU A 98 5.32 6.53 7.16
N LEU A 99 6.56 6.05 7.29
CA LEU A 99 7.08 5.58 8.57
C LEU A 99 7.05 6.69 9.64
N LEU A 100 7.40 7.92 9.28
CA LEU A 100 7.30 9.07 10.18
C LEU A 100 5.83 9.32 10.59
N ALA A 101 4.90 9.29 9.65
CA ALA A 101 3.47 9.47 9.93
C ALA A 101 2.92 8.38 10.86
N ILE A 102 3.35 7.13 10.69
CA ILE A 102 3.04 6.02 11.61
C ILE A 102 3.51 6.36 13.00
N VAL A 103 4.79 6.73 13.14
CA VAL A 103 5.39 7.01 14.44
C VAL A 103 4.63 8.14 15.13
N LEU A 104 4.33 9.23 14.41
CA LEU A 104 3.58 10.37 14.93
C LEU A 104 2.16 10.00 15.39
N LEU A 105 1.42 9.22 14.59
CA LEU A 105 0.06 8.76 14.94
C LEU A 105 0.02 7.80 16.13
N THR A 106 1.15 7.19 16.46
CA THR A 106 1.28 6.19 17.53
C THR A 106 2.06 6.70 18.74
N MET A 107 2.50 7.98 18.74
CA MET A 107 3.11 8.66 19.88
C MET A 107 2.11 8.73 21.04
N GLY A 108 2.17 7.73 21.91
CA GLY A 108 1.24 7.54 23.02
C GLY A 108 1.08 6.08 23.42
N ASN A 109 1.41 5.13 22.53
CA ASN A 109 1.37 3.71 22.87
C ASN A 109 2.51 2.92 22.20
N ILE A 110 3.61 2.74 22.94
CA ILE A 110 4.83 2.02 22.51
C ILE A 110 4.50 0.57 22.10
N ASN A 111 3.47 -0.05 22.68
CA ASN A 111 3.04 -1.39 22.32
C ASN A 111 2.36 -1.42 20.94
N HIS A 112 1.63 -0.37 20.55
CA HIS A 112 1.10 -0.22 19.19
C HIS A 112 2.18 0.09 18.17
N ILE A 113 3.19 0.92 18.51
CA ILE A 113 4.37 1.14 17.66
C ILE A 113 5.06 -0.18 17.38
N LYS A 114 5.36 -0.95 18.44
CA LYS A 114 5.98 -2.27 18.31
C LYS A 114 5.11 -3.20 17.48
N TYR A 115 3.81 -3.31 17.73
CA TYR A 115 2.90 -4.17 16.96
C TYR A 115 2.83 -3.79 15.47
N LEU A 116 2.78 -2.49 15.15
CA LEU A 116 2.68 -2.02 13.78
C LEU A 116 4.02 -2.12 13.01
N LEU A 117 5.15 -1.83 13.67
CA LEU A 117 6.49 -2.00 13.08
C LEU A 117 6.92 -3.48 13.01
N THR A 118 6.48 -4.32 13.95
CA THR A 118 6.76 -5.78 13.91
C THR A 118 5.78 -6.56 13.06
N SER A 119 4.64 -5.96 12.68
CA SER A 119 3.81 -6.46 11.58
C SER A 119 4.57 -6.24 10.27
N THR A 120 5.48 -7.17 9.98
CA THR A 120 6.20 -7.28 8.69
C THR A 120 5.23 -7.20 7.49
N VAL A 121 3.99 -7.64 7.71
CA VAL A 121 2.89 -7.61 6.75
C VAL A 121 2.50 -6.18 6.38
N THR A 122 2.30 -5.28 7.36
CA THR A 122 1.88 -3.89 7.11
C THR A 122 2.95 -3.14 6.33
N GLY A 123 4.21 -3.19 6.76
CA GLY A 123 5.31 -2.53 6.06
C GLY A 123 5.48 -3.01 4.62
N LEU A 124 5.25 -4.30 4.39
CA LEU A 124 5.37 -4.90 3.06
C LEU A 124 4.23 -4.49 2.13
N ILE A 125 2.99 -4.38 2.61
CA ILE A 125 1.87 -3.84 1.81
C ILE A 125 2.16 -2.41 1.37
N LEU A 126 2.70 -1.59 2.26
CA LEU A 126 3.06 -0.21 1.93
C LEU A 126 4.13 -0.19 0.84
N ALA A 127 5.13 -1.07 0.93
CA ALA A 127 6.15 -1.21 -0.11
C ALA A 127 5.53 -1.64 -1.44
N VAL A 128 4.65 -2.65 -1.42
CA VAL A 128 3.92 -3.13 -2.60
C VAL A 128 3.09 -2.00 -3.23
N LEU A 129 2.35 -1.23 -2.43
CA LEU A 129 1.55 -0.10 -2.91
C LEU A 129 2.40 0.99 -3.56
N LEU A 130 3.51 1.37 -2.92
CA LEU A 130 4.41 2.38 -3.47
C LEU A 130 5.06 1.91 -4.77
N VAL A 131 5.47 0.64 -4.85
CA VAL A 131 6.04 0.06 -6.08
C VAL A 131 4.97 -0.07 -7.16
N SER A 132 3.74 -0.44 -6.81
CA SER A 132 2.60 -0.45 -7.74
C SER A 132 2.32 0.94 -8.31
N GLY A 133 2.27 1.98 -7.47
CA GLY A 133 2.11 3.36 -7.94
C GLY A 133 3.29 3.83 -8.79
N PHE A 134 4.51 3.40 -8.47
CA PHE A 134 5.67 3.65 -9.32
C PHE A 134 5.49 3.02 -10.71
N MET A 135 5.11 1.75 -10.79
CA MET A 135 4.85 1.02 -12.05
C MET A 135 3.73 1.66 -12.87
N MET A 136 2.70 2.15 -12.18
CA MET A 136 1.59 2.87 -12.80
C MET A 136 2.04 4.23 -13.36
N GLY A 137 2.88 4.95 -12.62
CA GLY A 137 3.42 6.24 -13.04
C GLY A 137 4.31 6.15 -14.27
N ILE A 138 5.19 5.14 -14.36
CA ILE A 138 6.09 4.97 -15.51
C ILE A 138 5.38 4.54 -16.81
N SER A 139 4.21 3.92 -16.70
CA SER A 139 3.42 3.40 -17.81
C SER A 139 2.40 4.42 -18.29
N GLU A 140 1.24 4.48 -17.64
CA GLU A 140 0.18 5.42 -17.95
C GLU A 140 -0.71 5.61 -16.72
N ARG A 141 -0.38 6.61 -15.89
CA ARG A 141 -1.10 6.87 -14.64
C ARG A 141 -2.59 7.08 -14.83
N LYS A 142 -2.98 7.76 -15.92
CA LYS A 142 -4.39 8.09 -16.20
C LYS A 142 -5.23 6.89 -16.64
N ASN A 143 -4.64 5.70 -16.79
CA ASN A 143 -5.39 4.50 -17.15
C ASN A 143 -6.13 3.93 -15.92
N PRO A 144 -7.47 4.06 -15.85
CA PRO A 144 -8.24 3.65 -14.67
C PRO A 144 -8.28 2.12 -14.51
N VAL A 145 -8.18 1.36 -15.60
CA VAL A 145 -8.20 -0.11 -15.57
C VAL A 145 -6.93 -0.64 -14.92
N LEU A 146 -5.78 -0.08 -15.30
CA LEU A 146 -4.49 -0.44 -14.70
C LEU A 146 -4.45 -0.07 -13.21
N ALA A 147 -4.99 1.11 -12.88
CA ALA A 147 -5.14 1.55 -11.51
C ALA A 147 -5.95 0.56 -10.68
N LEU A 148 -7.13 0.17 -11.17
CA LEU A 148 -8.00 -0.79 -10.50
C LEU A 148 -7.31 -2.15 -10.33
N MET A 149 -6.65 -2.68 -11.36
CA MET A 149 -5.95 -3.96 -11.29
C MET A 149 -4.79 -3.98 -10.29
N LEU A 150 -4.13 -2.84 -10.05
CA LEU A 150 -3.04 -2.72 -9.07
C LEU A 150 -3.55 -2.50 -7.64
N VAL A 151 -4.76 -1.94 -7.48
CA VAL A 151 -5.39 -1.64 -6.19
C VAL A 151 -6.20 -2.83 -5.66
N LEU A 152 -6.79 -3.63 -6.55
CA LEU A 152 -7.63 -4.78 -6.21
C LEU A 152 -6.95 -5.82 -5.30
N PRO A 153 -5.67 -6.19 -5.50
CA PRO A 153 -4.97 -7.10 -4.58
C PRO A 153 -4.84 -6.55 -3.16
N VAL A 154 -4.71 -5.22 -3.02
CA VAL A 154 -4.57 -4.54 -1.72
C VAL A 154 -5.94 -4.45 -1.03
N PHE A 155 -7.01 -4.20 -1.79
CA PHE A 155 -8.37 -4.27 -1.23
C PHE A 155 -8.74 -5.69 -0.81
N HIS A 156 -8.41 -6.68 -1.64
CA HIS A 156 -8.59 -8.08 -1.29
C HIS A 156 -7.86 -8.38 0.02
N PHE A 157 -6.59 -7.99 0.16
CA PHE A 157 -5.82 -8.09 1.41
C PHE A 157 -6.57 -7.47 2.61
N ALA A 158 -7.04 -6.23 2.47
CA ALA A 158 -7.64 -5.50 3.59
C ALA A 158 -8.93 -6.17 4.09
N VAL A 159 -9.70 -6.76 3.18
CA VAL A 159 -10.98 -7.42 3.49
C VAL A 159 -10.76 -8.88 3.90
N SER A 160 -9.95 -9.64 3.16
CA SER A 160 -9.75 -11.07 3.37
C SER A 160 -8.87 -11.36 4.57
N GLY A 161 -7.91 -10.50 4.91
CA GLY A 161 -7.09 -10.63 6.12
C GLY A 161 -7.92 -10.57 7.41
N GLN A 162 -8.89 -9.65 7.47
CA GLN A 162 -9.80 -9.56 8.63
C GLN A 162 -10.74 -10.77 8.70
N LEU A 163 -11.26 -11.22 7.56
CA LEU A 163 -12.18 -12.36 7.49
C LEU A 163 -11.47 -13.69 7.82
N ALA A 164 -10.26 -13.89 7.32
CA ALA A 164 -9.45 -15.09 7.56
C ALA A 164 -9.03 -15.19 9.03
N ALA A 165 -8.63 -14.08 9.65
CA ALA A 165 -8.34 -14.01 11.08
C ALA A 165 -9.57 -14.37 11.93
N LEU A 166 -10.76 -13.88 11.57
CA LEU A 166 -12.02 -14.19 12.24
C LEU A 166 -12.45 -15.66 12.08
N LYS A 167 -12.35 -16.21 10.86
CA LYS A 167 -12.67 -17.62 10.59
C LYS A 167 -11.71 -18.56 11.34
N MET A 168 -10.42 -18.25 11.37
CA MET A 168 -9.44 -19.10 12.06
C MET A 168 -9.50 -19.00 13.58
N ALA A 169 -9.77 -17.83 14.16
CA ALA A 169 -10.01 -17.71 15.60
C ALA A 169 -11.13 -18.63 16.11
N ARG A 170 -12.10 -19.00 15.24
CA ARG A 170 -13.17 -19.94 15.55
C ARG A 170 -12.79 -21.41 15.37
N VAL A 171 -11.86 -21.73 14.48
CA VAL A 171 -11.52 -23.11 14.09
C VAL A 171 -10.30 -23.65 14.84
N LEU A 172 -9.39 -22.78 15.30
CA LEU A 172 -8.05 -23.18 15.76
C LEU A 172 -7.82 -23.65 17.21
N PRO A 173 -8.75 -23.66 18.18
CA PRO A 173 -8.42 -24.17 19.52
C PRO A 173 -8.13 -25.69 19.56
N SER A 174 -8.14 -26.39 18.41
CA SER A 174 -8.15 -27.86 18.31
C SER A 174 -6.90 -28.50 17.68
N ILE A 175 -5.84 -27.75 17.31
CA ILE A 175 -4.60 -28.32 16.75
C ILE A 175 -3.48 -28.32 17.81
N PRO A 176 -3.11 -29.48 18.39
CA PRO A 176 -2.02 -29.56 19.35
C PRO A 176 -0.65 -29.45 18.67
N GLY A 177 0.24 -28.61 19.22
CA GLY A 177 1.67 -28.57 18.84
C GLY A 177 2.13 -27.38 17.99
N LEU A 178 1.21 -26.59 17.43
CA LEU A 178 1.53 -25.30 16.79
C LEU A 178 0.96 -24.17 17.64
N SER A 179 1.83 -23.28 18.11
CA SER A 179 1.34 -22.09 18.81
C SER A 179 0.46 -21.26 17.86
N PHE A 180 -0.69 -20.78 18.34
CA PHE A 180 -1.63 -19.94 17.58
C PHE A 180 -0.92 -18.81 16.80
N ILE A 181 0.16 -18.28 17.37
CA ILE A 181 1.00 -17.22 16.81
C ILE A 181 1.78 -17.68 15.56
N GLN A 182 2.29 -18.92 15.53
CA GLN A 182 3.03 -19.45 14.38
C GLN A 182 2.11 -19.77 13.20
N LEU A 183 0.92 -20.31 13.47
CA LEU A 183 -0.04 -20.60 12.40
C LEU A 183 -0.60 -19.31 11.79
N ALA A 184 -0.97 -18.33 12.62
CA ALA A 184 -1.42 -17.02 12.18
C ALA A 184 -0.40 -16.33 11.26
N ARG A 185 0.89 -16.39 11.61
CA ARG A 185 1.98 -15.84 10.78
C ARG A 185 2.14 -16.55 9.44
N LEU A 186 2.02 -17.89 9.40
CA LEU A 186 2.10 -18.66 8.16
C LEU A 186 0.93 -18.33 7.23
N THR A 187 -0.27 -18.19 7.78
CA THR A 187 -1.45 -17.84 7.00
C THR A 187 -1.42 -16.40 6.53
N ASP A 188 -0.91 -15.46 7.33
CA ASP A 188 -0.69 -14.09 6.89
C ASP A 188 0.28 -14.05 5.70
N ILE A 189 1.32 -14.88 5.70
CA ILE A 189 2.25 -14.98 4.58
C ILE A 189 1.55 -15.60 3.36
N VAL A 190 0.93 -16.77 3.47
CA VAL A 190 0.40 -17.48 2.30
C VAL A 190 -0.84 -16.79 1.71
N VAL A 191 -1.78 -16.39 2.56
CA VAL A 191 -3.07 -15.83 2.15
C VAL A 191 -2.95 -14.34 1.81
N LEU A 192 -1.99 -13.62 2.40
CA LEU A 192 -1.95 -12.17 2.26
C LEU A 192 -0.73 -11.66 1.51
N LEU A 193 0.46 -12.24 1.75
CA LEU A 193 1.69 -11.78 1.09
C LEU A 193 1.69 -12.14 -0.40
N ILE A 194 1.35 -13.38 -0.73
CA ILE A 194 1.45 -13.89 -2.11
C ILE A 194 0.51 -13.10 -3.03
N PRO A 195 -0.79 -12.93 -2.71
CA PRO A 195 -1.70 -12.06 -3.46
C PRO A 195 -1.22 -10.63 -3.69
N ALA A 196 -0.57 -10.02 -2.70
CA ALA A 196 -0.11 -8.63 -2.78
C ALA A 196 1.20 -8.49 -3.59
N VAL A 197 2.14 -9.41 -3.42
CA VAL A 197 3.47 -9.36 -4.05
C VAL A 197 3.45 -9.89 -5.47
N LEU A 198 2.67 -10.93 -5.76
CA LEU A 198 2.64 -11.60 -7.07
C LEU A 198 2.35 -10.63 -8.23
N PRO A 199 1.35 -9.72 -8.17
CA PRO A 199 1.10 -8.74 -9.21
C PRO A 199 2.33 -7.87 -9.48
N VAL A 200 3.00 -7.38 -8.43
CA VAL A 200 4.19 -6.52 -8.57
C VAL A 200 5.37 -7.30 -9.14
N ALA A 201 5.59 -8.53 -8.66
CA ALA A 201 6.65 -9.40 -9.16
C ALA A 201 6.51 -9.70 -10.65
N LEU A 202 5.28 -9.93 -11.14
CA LEU A 202 4.99 -10.17 -12.56
C LEU A 202 5.26 -8.94 -13.45
N LEU A 203 5.18 -7.75 -12.88
CA LEU A 203 5.45 -6.48 -13.58
C LEU A 203 6.94 -6.11 -13.60
N PHE A 204 7.74 -6.59 -12.63
CA PHE A 204 9.15 -6.22 -12.52
C PHE A 204 9.97 -6.45 -13.82
N PRO A 205 9.79 -7.56 -14.56
CA PRO A 205 10.50 -7.75 -15.83
C PRO A 205 10.11 -6.74 -16.92
N LEU A 206 8.91 -6.14 -16.87
CA LEU A 206 8.49 -5.11 -17.82
C LEU A 206 9.20 -3.79 -17.58
N TYR A 207 9.59 -3.51 -16.32
CA TYR A 207 10.36 -2.32 -16.00
C TYR A 207 11.73 -2.29 -16.71
N GLY A 208 12.30 -3.47 -16.95
CA GLY A 208 13.49 -3.62 -17.79
C GLY A 208 13.34 -3.04 -19.20
N LYS A 209 12.12 -2.95 -19.74
CA LYS A 209 11.83 -2.46 -21.10
C LYS A 209 11.22 -1.05 -21.12
N TRP A 210 11.19 -0.34 -19.99
CA TRP A 210 10.50 0.95 -19.89
C TRP A 210 11.03 2.05 -20.84
N GLN A 211 12.34 2.09 -21.07
CA GLN A 211 12.96 3.10 -21.95
C GLN A 211 12.68 2.88 -23.44
N SER A 212 12.33 1.66 -23.86
CA SER A 212 12.20 1.29 -25.27
C SER A 212 10.77 1.21 -25.78
N CYS A 213 9.77 1.55 -24.95
CA CYS A 213 8.36 1.47 -25.34
C CYS A 213 7.60 2.73 -24.91
N SER A 214 6.56 3.09 -25.66
CA SER A 214 5.65 4.16 -25.25
C SER A 214 4.94 3.81 -23.92
N GLY A 215 4.52 4.82 -23.16
CA GLY A 215 3.80 4.60 -21.89
C GLY A 215 2.53 3.76 -22.06
N ARG A 216 1.80 4.01 -23.15
CA ARG A 216 0.57 3.28 -23.52
C ARG A 216 0.83 1.82 -23.86
N GLU A 217 1.88 1.52 -24.63
CA GLU A 217 2.29 0.13 -24.90
C GLU A 217 2.70 -0.60 -23.63
N LEU A 218 3.45 0.07 -22.75
CA LEU A 218 3.84 -0.50 -21.47
C LEU A 218 2.59 -0.81 -20.63
N SER A 219 1.64 0.13 -20.55
CA SER A 219 0.36 -0.03 -19.84
C SER A 219 -0.42 -1.26 -20.33
N GLN A 220 -0.55 -1.44 -21.65
CA GLN A 220 -1.20 -2.61 -22.23
C GLN A 220 -0.47 -3.93 -21.90
N ARG A 221 0.87 -3.93 -21.92
CA ARG A 221 1.66 -5.11 -21.54
C ARG A 221 1.52 -5.43 -20.05
N MET A 222 1.45 -4.42 -19.19
CA MET A 222 1.19 -4.58 -17.76
C MET A 222 -0.19 -5.18 -17.54
N LEU A 223 -1.23 -4.62 -18.15
CA LEU A 223 -2.60 -5.15 -18.09
C LEU A 223 -2.66 -6.62 -18.49
N LYS A 224 -2.06 -7.00 -19.62
CA LYS A 224 -2.02 -8.40 -20.08
C LYS A 224 -1.44 -9.36 -19.03
N ARG A 225 -0.44 -8.92 -18.26
CA ARG A 225 0.17 -9.72 -17.18
C ARG A 225 -0.64 -9.71 -15.89
N LEU A 226 -1.42 -8.67 -15.66
CA LEU A 226 -2.25 -8.52 -14.47
C LEU A 226 -3.61 -9.23 -14.58
N ILE A 227 -4.08 -9.55 -15.79
CA ILE A 227 -5.35 -10.28 -15.97
C ILE A 227 -5.34 -11.62 -15.23
N ALA A 228 -4.31 -12.44 -15.39
CA ALA A 228 -4.24 -13.75 -14.74
C ALA A 228 -4.26 -13.68 -13.19
N PRO A 229 -3.41 -12.88 -12.52
CA PRO A 229 -3.49 -12.73 -11.07
C PRO A 229 -4.79 -12.05 -10.62
N ALA A 230 -5.34 -11.10 -11.38
CA ALA A 230 -6.63 -10.49 -11.04
C ALA A 230 -7.79 -11.49 -11.12
N LEU A 231 -7.84 -12.35 -12.14
CA LEU A 231 -8.83 -13.43 -12.27
C LEU A 231 -8.66 -14.47 -11.17
N LEU A 232 -7.43 -14.81 -10.81
CA LEU A 232 -7.14 -15.72 -9.70
C LEU A 232 -7.65 -15.15 -8.37
N LEU A 233 -7.41 -13.86 -8.11
CA LEU A 233 -7.91 -13.17 -6.91
C LEU A 233 -9.43 -13.06 -6.90
N ALA A 234 -10.04 -12.75 -8.05
CA ALA A 234 -11.50 -12.73 -8.19
C ALA A 234 -12.09 -14.12 -7.94
N GLY A 235 -11.47 -15.19 -8.47
CA GLY A 235 -11.85 -16.57 -8.19
C GLY A 235 -11.79 -16.91 -6.70
N ILE A 236 -10.66 -16.61 -6.04
CA ILE A 236 -10.52 -16.82 -4.58
C ILE A 236 -11.59 -16.02 -3.81
N ALA A 237 -11.85 -14.78 -4.21
CA ALA A 237 -12.88 -13.96 -3.58
C ALA A 237 -14.31 -14.47 -3.83
N LEU A 238 -14.60 -15.13 -4.95
CA LEU A 238 -15.93 -15.70 -5.20
C LEU A 238 -16.12 -17.03 -4.46
N TYR A 239 -15.11 -17.90 -4.45
CA TYR A 239 -15.18 -19.22 -3.81
C TYR A 239 -14.95 -19.18 -2.29
N GLY A 240 -14.25 -18.17 -1.75
CA GLY A 240 -13.98 -18.06 -0.31
C GLY A 240 -15.15 -17.53 0.53
N PHE A 241 -16.21 -17.03 -0.14
CA PHE A 241 -17.42 -16.46 0.48
C PHE A 241 -18.67 -17.35 0.35
N SER A 242 -18.60 -18.45 -0.40
CA SER A 242 -19.57 -19.56 -0.37
C SER A 242 -19.23 -20.56 0.73
#